data_AF-A0A944BIE8-F1
#
_entry.id   AF-A0A944BIE8-F1
#
_cell.length_a   1.000
_cell.length_b   1.000
_cell.length_c   1.000
_cell.angle_alpha   90.00
_cell.angle_beta   90.00
_cell.angle_gamma   90.00
#
_symmetry.space_group_name_H-M   'P 1'
#
loop_
_entity.id
_entity.type
_entity.pdbx_description
1 polymer ?
#
loop_
_entity_poly.entity_id
_entity_poly.type
_entity_poly.pdbx_seq_one_letter_code
_entity_poly.pdbx_strand_id
1 'polypeptide(L)'
;MTQFAIAQHVELQPIDDALIVLHITQNAYYKLNNTARFFFEQLVEGKSKDDIINTAANIYDADSQTLSTDFDASLRQFIQLGLLTSI
;
A
#
# COMPACT_ATOMS: atom_id res chain seq x y z
N MET A 1 -0.94 -15.95 7.36
CA MET A 1 -1.10 -14.62 6.76
C MET A 1 -0.11 -14.52 5.63
N THR A 2 -0.52 -14.06 4.45
CA THR A 2 0.39 -13.80 3.33
C THR A 2 1.17 -12.52 3.64
N GLN A 3 2.50 -12.60 3.63
CA GLN A 3 3.34 -11.43 3.83
C GLN A 3 3.67 -10.81 2.46
N PHE A 4 3.90 -9.49 2.42
CA PHE A 4 4.24 -8.79 1.20
C PHE A 4 5.61 -8.12 1.32
N ALA A 5 6.31 -8.03 0.20
CA ALA A 5 7.56 -7.29 0.07
C ALA A 5 7.50 -6.38 -1.16
N ILE A 6 8.27 -5.29 -1.13
CA ILE A 6 8.46 -4.41 -2.30
C ILE A 6 9.13 -5.23 -3.41
N ALA A 7 8.63 -5.14 -4.63
CA ALA A 7 9.22 -5.86 -5.76
C ALA A 7 10.62 -5.33 -6.08
N GLN A 8 11.54 -6.21 -6.50
CA GLN A 8 12.96 -5.86 -6.71
C GLN A 8 13.22 -4.75 -7.76
N HIS A 9 12.26 -4.50 -8.65
CA HIS A 9 12.35 -3.48 -9.71
C HIS A 9 11.61 -2.19 -9.33
N VAL A 10 11.28 -2.03 -8.06
CA VAL A 10 10.54 -0.89 -7.52
C VAL A 10 11.42 -0.12 -6.55
N GLU A 11 11.51 1.19 -6.77
CA GLU A 11 12.19 2.13 -5.89
C GLU A 11 11.18 3.07 -5.25
N LEU A 12 11.44 3.44 -4.00
CA LEU A 12 10.56 4.28 -3.20
C LEU A 12 11.22 5.64 -2.95
N GLN A 13 10.51 6.71 -3.31
CA GLN A 13 10.95 8.09 -3.04
C GLN A 13 9.86 8.82 -2.25
N PRO A 14 10.02 9.02 -0.94
CA PRO A 14 9.11 9.86 -0.18
C PRO A 14 9.28 11.32 -0.61
N ILE A 15 8.16 12.03 -0.77
CA ILE A 15 8.09 13.45 -1.11
C ILE A 15 6.92 14.06 -0.33
N ASP A 16 7.21 15.01 0.57
CA ASP A 16 6.21 15.69 1.41
C ASP A 16 5.21 14.72 2.07
N ASP A 17 3.94 14.80 1.66
CA ASP A 17 2.80 14.00 2.12
C ASP A 17 2.47 12.81 1.18
N ALA A 18 3.39 12.43 0.31
CA ALA A 18 3.20 11.37 -0.66
C ALA A 18 4.36 10.39 -0.70
N LEU A 19 4.10 9.23 -1.28
CA LEU A 19 5.13 8.27 -1.66
C LEU A 19 5.11 8.11 -3.17
N ILE A 20 6.24 8.41 -3.81
CA ILE A 20 6.46 8.08 -5.21
C ILE A 20 7.02 6.67 -5.29
N VAL A 21 6.39 5.85 -6.13
CA VAL A 21 6.78 4.47 -6.42
C VAL A 21 7.26 4.42 -7.87
N LEU A 22 8.55 4.22 -8.07
CA LEU A 22 9.18 4.14 -9.39
C LEU A 22 9.32 2.68 -9.80
N HIS A 23 8.69 2.29 -10.91
CA HIS A 23 8.80 0.96 -11.49
C HIS A 23 9.81 0.99 -12.63
N ILE A 24 11.05 0.58 -12.35
CA ILE A 24 12.21 0.78 -13.24
C ILE A 24 12.00 0.09 -14.60
N THR A 25 11.55 -1.17 -14.60
CA THR A 25 11.44 -1.96 -15.83
C THR A 25 10.29 -1.54 -16.75
N GLN A 26 9.23 -0.94 -16.18
CA GLN A 26 8.09 -0.42 -16.94
C GLN A 26 8.27 1.06 -17.33
N ASN A 27 9.33 1.72 -16.82
CA ASN A 27 9.53 3.17 -16.93
C ASN A 27 8.27 3.97 -16.52
N ALA A 28 7.65 3.54 -15.42
CA ALA A 28 6.41 4.11 -14.90
C ALA A 28 6.64 4.60 -13.46
N TYR A 29 5.92 5.65 -13.07
CA TYR A 29 5.86 6.09 -11.68
C TYR A 29 4.42 6.23 -11.22
N TYR A 30 4.19 5.94 -9.95
CA TYR A 30 2.89 6.07 -9.29
C TYR A 30 3.04 6.95 -8.06
N LYS A 31 2.05 7.80 -7.81
CA LYS A 31 1.96 8.57 -6.57
C LYS A 31 0.92 7.92 -5.67
N LEU A 32 1.33 7.48 -4.49
CA LEU A 32 0.41 7.05 -3.45
C LEU A 32 -0.03 8.27 -2.64
N ASN A 33 -1.34 8.40 -2.44
CA ASN A 33 -1.88 9.33 -1.45
C ASN A 33 -1.63 8.81 -0.03
N ASN A 34 -1.97 9.61 0.98
CA ASN A 34 -1.74 9.26 2.39
C ASN A 34 -2.29 7.88 2.78
N THR A 35 -3.53 7.56 2.40
CA THR A 35 -4.18 6.30 2.77
C THR A 35 -3.55 5.10 2.06
N ALA A 36 -3.29 5.21 0.76
CA ALA A 36 -2.66 4.14 -0.01
C ALA A 36 -1.21 3.91 0.44
N ARG A 37 -0.47 4.99 0.77
CA ARG A 37 0.87 4.92 1.36
C ARG A 37 0.82 4.16 2.69
N PHE A 38 -0.10 4.52 3.57
CA PHE A 38 -0.28 3.85 4.85
C PHE A 38 -0.53 2.35 4.66
N PHE A 39 -1.47 1.96 3.79
CA PHE A 39 -1.72 0.54 3.52
C PHE A 39 -0.48 -0.17 2.98
N PHE A 40 0.23 0.45 2.04
CA PHE A 40 1.44 -0.11 1.44
C PHE A 40 2.52 -0.37 2.49
N GLU A 41 2.83 0.62 3.33
CA GLU A 41 3.83 0.51 4.41
C GLU A 41 3.45 -0.60 5.40
N GLN A 42 2.19 -0.64 5.86
CA GLN A 42 1.75 -1.66 6.82
C GLN A 42 1.74 -3.09 6.24
N LEU A 43 1.45 -3.25 4.94
CA LEU A 43 1.57 -4.53 4.23
C LEU A 43 3.02 -5.02 4.21
N VAL A 44 3.98 -4.13 3.94
CA VAL A 44 5.42 -4.44 3.93
C VAL A 44 5.93 -4.75 5.34
N GLU A 45 5.39 -4.09 6.37
CA GLU A 45 5.64 -4.42 7.78
C GLU A 45 4.99 -5.75 8.23
N GLY A 46 4.21 -6.40 7.36
CA GLY A 46 3.59 -7.70 7.65
C GLY A 46 2.39 -7.62 8.60
N LYS A 47 1.74 -6.45 8.71
CA LYS A 47 0.54 -6.30 9.52
C LYS A 47 -0.65 -7.05 8.92
N SER A 48 -1.54 -7.52 9.78
CA SER A 48 -2.78 -8.15 9.33
C SER A 48 -3.76 -7.11 8.78
N LYS A 49 -4.65 -7.52 7.88
CA LYS A 49 -5.71 -6.64 7.37
C LYS A 49 -6.50 -6.01 8.52
N ASP A 50 -6.91 -6.80 9.50
CA ASP A 50 -7.73 -6.31 10.62
C ASP A 50 -6.99 -5.23 11.43
N ASP A 51 -5.69 -5.42 11.71
CA ASP A 51 -4.88 -4.42 12.40
C ASP A 51 -4.73 -3.13 11.59
N ILE A 52 -4.54 -3.26 10.26
CA ILE A 52 -4.42 -2.13 9.35
C ILE A 52 -5.71 -1.32 9.32
N ILE A 53 -6.87 -1.99 9.16
CA ILE A 53 -8.18 -1.32 9.11
C ILE A 53 -8.50 -0.64 10.44
N ASN A 54 -8.25 -1.32 11.57
CA ASN A 54 -8.47 -0.72 12.89
C ASN A 54 -7.60 0.52 13.11
N THR A 55 -6.34 0.47 12.67
CA THR A 55 -5.44 1.62 12.79
C THR A 55 -5.85 2.76 11.87
N ALA A 56 -6.20 2.46 10.61
CA ALA A 56 -6.65 3.44 9.64
C ALA A 56 -7.96 4.14 10.07
N ALA A 57 -8.91 3.40 10.65
CA ALA A 57 -10.17 3.97 11.14
C ALA A 57 -9.92 5.04 12.22
N ASN A 58 -8.96 4.80 13.11
CA ASN A 58 -8.58 5.75 14.15
C ASN A 58 -7.83 6.98 13.59
N ILE A 59 -7.01 6.82 12.56
CA ILE A 59 -6.21 7.92 11.98
C ILE A 59 -7.09 8.82 11.10
N TYR A 60 -7.97 8.22 10.30
CA TYR A 60 -8.72 8.92 9.25
C TYR A 60 -10.17 9.23 9.62
N ASP A 61 -10.63 8.85 10.82
CA ASP A 61 -12.02 9.01 11.28
C ASP A 61 -13.03 8.51 10.23
N ALA A 62 -12.74 7.34 9.64
CA ALA A 62 -13.48 6.75 8.54
C ALA A 62 -14.06 5.39 8.95
N ASP A 63 -15.14 4.99 8.30
CA ASP A 63 -15.81 3.74 8.62
C ASP A 63 -14.99 2.52 8.16
N SER A 64 -14.96 1.48 8.99
CA SER A 64 -14.15 0.28 8.75
C SER A 64 -14.54 -0.47 7.48
N GLN A 65 -15.81 -0.38 7.04
CA GLN A 65 -16.30 -1.09 5.87
C GLN A 65 -15.77 -0.47 4.57
N THR A 66 -15.81 0.86 4.47
CA THR A 66 -15.20 1.63 3.39
C THR A 66 -13.70 1.39 3.36
N LEU A 67 -13.01 1.51 4.51
CA LEU A 67 -11.57 1.25 4.59
C LEU A 67 -11.20 -0.18 4.17
N SER A 68 -12.00 -1.17 4.55
CA SER A 68 -11.80 -2.56 4.15
C SER A 68 -11.93 -2.75 2.63
N THR A 69 -12.89 -2.05 2.01
CA THR A 69 -13.10 -2.06 0.56
C THR A 69 -11.94 -1.37 -0.18
N ASP A 70 -11.51 -0.21 0.33
CA ASP A 70 -10.39 0.57 -0.23
C ASP A 70 -9.06 -0.16 -0.10
N PHE A 71 -8.84 -0.84 1.04
CA PHE A 71 -7.69 -1.70 1.26
C PHE A 71 -7.65 -2.83 0.23
N ASP A 72 -8.76 -3.55 0.03
CA ASP A 72 -8.81 -4.66 -0.93
C ASP A 72 -8.59 -4.19 -2.37
N ALA A 73 -9.13 -3.02 -2.72
CA ALA A 73 -8.91 -2.41 -4.03
C ALA A 73 -7.43 -2.01 -4.21
N SER A 74 -6.83 -1.37 -3.20
CA SER A 74 -5.44 -0.93 -3.22
C SER A 74 -4.48 -2.12 -3.31
N LEU A 75 -4.70 -3.16 -2.50
CA LEU A 75 -3.88 -4.37 -2.52
C LEU A 75 -3.90 -5.05 -3.89
N ARG A 76 -5.09 -5.21 -4.48
CA ARG A 76 -5.23 -5.75 -5.84
C ARG A 76 -4.45 -4.92 -6.85
N GLN A 77 -4.53 -3.60 -6.76
CA GLN A 77 -3.82 -2.70 -7.65
C GLN A 77 -2.30 -2.78 -7.47
N PHE A 78 -1.79 -2.83 -6.23
CA PHE A 78 -0.36 -2.99 -5.97
C PHE A 78 0.20 -4.27 -6.57
N ILE A 79 -0.53 -5.39 -6.45
CA ILE A 79 -0.12 -6.67 -7.05
C ILE A 79 -0.18 -6.60 -8.57
N GLN A 80 -1.28 -6.08 -9.14
CA GLN A 80 -1.46 -5.99 -10.59
C GLN A 80 -0.40 -5.11 -11.27
N LEU A 81 -0.01 -4.02 -10.61
CA LEU A 81 1.03 -3.11 -11.10
C LEU A 81 2.46 -3.62 -10.83
N GLY A 82 2.62 -4.76 -10.16
CA GLY A 82 3.92 -5.33 -9.82
C GLY A 82 4.65 -4.56 -8.71
N LEU A 83 3.95 -3.78 -7.90
CA LEU A 83 4.55 -2.96 -6.84
C LEU A 83 4.93 -3.79 -5.60
N LEU A 84 4.11 -4.80 -5.30
CA LEU A 84 4.32 -5.74 -4.20
C LEU A 84 4.35 -7.18 -4.72
N THR A 85 5.14 -8.02 -4.07
CA THR A 85 5.13 -9.49 -4.23
C THR A 85 4.74 -10.16 -2.92
N SER A 86 3.96 -11.24 -3.01
CA SER A 86 3.74 -12.12 -1.86
C SER A 86 5.01 -12.93 -1.57
N ILE A 87 5.31 -13.14 -0.29
CA ILE A 87 6.39 -14.01 0.19
C ILE A 87 5.87 -15.09 1.13
#